data_AF-A0A2E5UH63-F1
#
_entry.id   AF-A0A2E5UH63-F1
#
_cell.length_a   1.000
_cell.length_b   1.000
_cell.length_c   1.000
_cell.angle_alpha   90.00
_cell.angle_beta   90.00
_cell.angle_gamma   90.00
#
_symmetry.space_group_name_H-M   'P 1'
#
loop_
_entity.id
_entity.type
_entity.pdbx_description
1 polymer ?
#
loop_
_entity_poly.entity_id
_entity_poly.type
_entity_poly.pdbx_seq_one_letter_code
_entity_poly.pdbx_strand_id
1 'polypeptide(L)'
;MFIKILTLLICLTPSAELSCERIAEELRLRMDSSRLWEPSTATASWLSKHFGGTTAIVTLALAEHGEDIEHAATQLWGIPSPHLYVRSLRLLIWNTNIEKYRERARRDAKSLVKECNTDSLLQLQFCLMALQESHRNGIEIHTKYWKQIAEQVLRKQRTDGGWGYPQQKESTHNLTVAGLNCLLAIAESTQHSLTQSQHETITKHAQHAVDWLKSMPLPSQNPGGTSFMSFFYTLERVAMCCGFTTIGEQNWYLTGVNEVLKSHCKPRTVRGATVNLAFALLFLTRGNSPYIISEYAETTGVIPKGQLSQQLSNVYENKTEQRATWKQVSLDDSISTWLEAPILLSVNEHALGIPTHHLQEYIEDGGLLVVVASKVHRTRFVERMACEFPQFVNTPLTSTHWSQQEFVQAKQTRGIVWNDGVRDVAICIEGEVNRRGAFPENCINTLTNVALCASELGQLRARDQKFLVEPCPFPVYSIETMPTIRNLTNELPILIGSTKDSDIEDDLIDELVEFVETGGTVIIESLGKRNPFAQLVQQQIIRDGKVQLQQHNANILSPQKRGWSLKHQPQIEKVLFAEMGKGRIYFAHFDIRHAFMQTTSWQIHGYNHQTTKELLDTILMVHESS
;
A
#
# COMPACT_ATOMS: atom_id res chain seq x y z
N MET A 1 33.48 5.87 -11.56
CA MET A 1 33.79 5.78 -10.11
C MET A 1 32.53 5.30 -9.41
N PHE A 2 32.60 4.41 -8.41
CA PHE A 2 31.38 4.01 -7.68
C PHE A 2 31.11 4.99 -6.54
N ILE A 3 30.21 5.95 -6.76
CA ILE A 3 29.63 6.73 -5.65
C ILE A 3 28.98 5.74 -4.67
N LYS A 4 29.43 5.77 -3.42
CA LYS A 4 28.75 5.16 -2.28
C LYS A 4 28.21 6.28 -1.41
N ILE A 5 26.96 6.16 -0.97
CA ILE A 5 26.31 7.11 -0.06
C ILE A 5 25.92 6.33 1.19
N LEU A 6 26.11 6.95 2.35
CA LEU A 6 25.73 6.39 3.64
C LEU A 6 24.34 6.93 4.01
N THR A 7 23.36 6.05 4.25
CA THR A 7 21.97 6.43 4.56
C THR A 7 21.37 5.43 5.54
N LEU A 8 20.57 5.85 6.53
CA LEU A 8 20.62 5.20 7.83
C LEU A 8 19.25 4.59 8.38
N LEU A 9 19.21 3.26 8.72
CA LEU A 9 18.20 2.45 9.52
C LEU A 9 18.51 0.91 9.87
N ILE A 10 18.54 0.44 11.13
CA ILE A 10 18.95 -0.97 11.53
C ILE A 10 17.80 -2.01 11.58
N CYS A 11 18.04 -3.28 11.20
CA CYS A 11 17.20 -4.45 11.57
C CYS A 11 18.01 -5.74 11.90
N LEU A 12 17.94 -6.23 13.16
CA LEU A 12 18.50 -7.53 13.60
C LEU A 12 17.43 -8.59 13.96
N THR A 13 16.17 -8.34 13.58
CA THR A 13 15.07 -9.30 13.58
C THR A 13 14.80 -9.78 12.15
N PRO A 14 14.35 -11.03 11.93
CA PRO A 14 13.90 -11.44 10.60
C PRO A 14 12.69 -10.58 10.20
N SER A 15 12.84 -9.80 9.13
CA SER A 15 11.74 -9.01 8.57
C SER A 15 10.60 -9.91 8.08
N ALA A 16 9.43 -9.32 7.85
CA ALA A 16 8.31 -10.03 7.22
C ALA A 16 8.73 -10.61 5.86
N GLU A 17 9.47 -9.84 5.06
CA GLU A 17 9.98 -10.23 3.73
C GLU A 17 10.94 -11.43 3.78
N LEU A 18 11.97 -11.37 4.64
CA LEU A 18 12.89 -12.50 4.83
C LEU A 18 12.15 -13.75 5.34
N SER A 19 11.04 -13.55 6.05
CA SER A 19 10.21 -14.64 6.54
C SER A 19 9.31 -15.22 5.45
N CYS A 20 8.79 -14.41 4.51
CA CYS A 20 8.11 -14.91 3.32
C CYS A 20 9.02 -15.84 2.51
N GLU A 21 10.23 -15.38 2.16
CA GLU A 21 11.19 -16.16 1.36
C GLU A 21 11.54 -17.49 2.03
N ARG A 22 11.85 -17.47 3.33
CA ARG A 22 12.19 -18.69 4.08
C ARG A 22 11.01 -19.66 4.21
N ILE A 23 9.77 -19.15 4.30
CA ILE A 23 8.58 -20.00 4.29
C ILE A 23 8.33 -20.59 2.89
N ALA A 24 8.50 -19.79 1.82
CA ALA A 24 8.36 -20.26 0.44
C ALA A 24 9.41 -21.34 0.11
N GLU A 25 10.66 -21.16 0.52
CA GLU A 25 11.73 -22.15 0.39
C GLU A 25 11.41 -23.45 1.15
N GLU A 26 10.99 -23.36 2.41
CA GLU A 26 10.58 -24.52 3.22
C GLU A 26 9.38 -25.26 2.58
N LEU A 27 8.44 -24.54 1.96
CA LEU A 27 7.34 -25.15 1.20
C LEU A 27 7.86 -25.85 -0.07
N ARG A 28 8.78 -25.25 -0.83
CA ARG A 28 9.44 -25.89 -1.99
C ARG A 28 10.16 -27.18 -1.60
N LEU A 29 10.95 -27.16 -0.52
CA LEU A 29 11.69 -28.32 -0.01
C LEU A 29 10.79 -29.49 0.43
N ARG A 30 9.52 -29.21 0.76
CA ARG A 30 8.52 -30.22 1.15
C ARG A 30 7.75 -30.84 -0.01
N MET A 31 7.97 -30.40 -1.25
CA MET A 31 7.26 -30.92 -2.40
C MET A 31 7.75 -32.34 -2.75
N ASP A 32 6.86 -33.32 -2.63
CA ASP A 32 7.11 -34.70 -3.07
C ASP A 32 6.77 -34.83 -4.57
N SER A 33 7.62 -35.52 -5.33
CA SER A 33 7.48 -35.66 -6.79
C SER A 33 6.26 -36.48 -7.24
N SER A 34 5.62 -37.22 -6.33
CA SER A 34 4.47 -38.08 -6.64
C SER A 34 3.14 -37.55 -6.08
N ARG A 35 3.16 -36.94 -4.89
CA ARG A 35 1.96 -36.50 -4.13
C ARG A 35 1.95 -35.01 -3.80
N LEU A 36 2.91 -34.25 -4.32
CA LEU A 36 3.09 -32.82 -4.05
C LEU A 36 3.19 -32.57 -2.54
N TRP A 37 2.26 -31.79 -1.98
CA TRP A 37 2.24 -31.48 -0.55
C TRP A 37 1.23 -32.34 0.23
N GLU A 38 0.60 -33.33 -0.39
CA GLU A 38 -0.31 -34.22 0.35
C GLU A 38 0.46 -35.10 1.35
N PRO A 39 -0.03 -35.21 2.58
CA PRO A 39 0.64 -35.97 3.62
C PRO A 39 0.52 -37.49 3.37
N SER A 40 1.54 -38.25 3.75
CA SER A 40 1.57 -39.71 3.59
C SER A 40 0.61 -40.46 4.53
N THR A 41 0.16 -39.78 5.59
CA THR A 41 -0.88 -40.20 6.53
C THR A 41 -1.83 -39.02 6.74
N ALA A 42 -3.07 -39.25 7.14
CA ALA A 42 -4.00 -38.15 7.41
C ALA A 42 -3.49 -37.29 8.58
N THR A 43 -2.87 -36.15 8.28
CA THR A 43 -2.34 -35.22 9.29
C THR A 43 -3.45 -34.39 9.91
N ALA A 44 -3.22 -33.89 11.13
CA ALA A 44 -4.26 -33.34 12.01
C ALA A 44 -4.96 -32.04 11.53
N SER A 45 -4.54 -31.45 10.41
CA SER A 45 -5.21 -30.26 9.85
C SER A 45 -6.60 -30.60 9.31
N TRP A 46 -7.56 -29.70 9.48
CA TRP A 46 -8.90 -29.88 8.92
C TRP A 46 -8.89 -29.92 7.39
N LEU A 47 -7.98 -29.19 6.73
CA LEU A 47 -7.89 -29.11 5.28
C LEU A 47 -7.25 -30.36 4.67
N SER A 48 -6.25 -30.94 5.35
CA SER A 48 -5.55 -32.16 4.92
C SER A 48 -6.41 -33.43 5.00
N LYS A 49 -7.65 -33.34 5.49
CA LYS A 49 -8.68 -34.40 5.39
C LYS A 49 -9.30 -34.49 4.00
N HIS A 50 -9.08 -33.49 3.15
CA HIS A 50 -9.63 -33.43 1.79
C HIS A 50 -8.50 -33.64 0.78
N PHE A 51 -8.62 -34.65 -0.08
CA PHE A 51 -7.63 -34.93 -1.12
C PHE A 51 -7.43 -33.71 -2.04
N GLY A 52 -6.17 -33.29 -2.21
CA GLY A 52 -5.78 -32.07 -2.91
C GLY A 52 -5.87 -30.79 -2.07
N GLY A 53 -6.33 -30.85 -0.82
CA GLY A 53 -6.50 -29.68 0.05
C GLY A 53 -5.18 -29.07 0.52
N THR A 54 -4.21 -29.89 0.87
CA THR A 54 -2.88 -29.40 1.29
C THR A 54 -2.15 -28.79 0.09
N THR A 55 -2.23 -29.46 -1.06
CA THR A 55 -1.68 -28.99 -2.33
C THR A 55 -2.32 -27.68 -2.76
N ALA A 56 -3.65 -27.54 -2.67
CA ALA A 56 -4.34 -26.34 -3.13
C ALA A 56 -3.99 -25.10 -2.30
N ILE A 57 -3.85 -25.19 -0.97
CA ILE A 57 -3.45 -24.02 -0.17
C ILE A 57 -1.98 -23.65 -0.39
N VAL A 58 -1.08 -24.62 -0.56
CA VAL A 58 0.34 -24.35 -0.85
C VAL A 58 0.51 -23.76 -2.24
N THR A 59 -0.18 -24.31 -3.24
CA THR A 59 -0.16 -23.79 -4.61
C THR A 59 -0.68 -22.35 -4.66
N LEU A 60 -1.75 -22.03 -3.90
CA LEU A 60 -2.23 -20.65 -3.79
C LEU A 60 -1.19 -19.75 -3.10
N ALA A 61 -0.59 -20.19 -2.00
CA ALA A 61 0.41 -19.42 -1.27
C ALA A 61 1.66 -19.11 -2.11
N LEU A 62 2.15 -20.09 -2.87
CA LEU A 62 3.28 -19.93 -3.79
C LEU A 62 2.90 -19.05 -4.99
N ALA A 63 1.70 -19.21 -5.56
CA ALA A 63 1.21 -18.32 -6.63
C ALA A 63 1.13 -16.86 -6.18
N GLU A 64 0.60 -16.62 -4.97
CA GLU A 64 0.50 -15.28 -4.37
C GLU A 64 1.88 -14.73 -3.94
N HIS A 65 2.92 -15.57 -3.86
CA HIS A 65 4.32 -15.18 -3.69
C HIS A 65 5.08 -14.97 -5.03
N GLY A 66 4.45 -15.27 -6.17
CA GLY A 66 5.04 -15.09 -7.50
C GLY A 66 5.84 -16.28 -8.04
N GLU A 67 5.75 -17.45 -7.41
CA GLU A 67 6.41 -18.69 -7.82
C GLU A 67 5.66 -19.39 -8.99
N ASP A 68 6.36 -20.23 -9.77
CA ASP A 68 5.70 -21.07 -10.78
C ASP A 68 4.93 -22.22 -10.12
N ILE A 69 3.71 -22.43 -10.61
CA ILE A 69 2.73 -23.37 -10.08
C ILE A 69 2.24 -24.40 -11.12
N GLU A 70 2.71 -24.37 -12.37
CA GLU A 70 2.07 -25.13 -13.47
C GLU A 70 1.95 -26.63 -13.19
N HIS A 71 2.97 -27.24 -12.58
CA HIS A 71 2.96 -28.65 -12.24
C HIS A 71 1.84 -29.00 -11.23
N ALA A 72 1.75 -28.24 -10.14
CA ALA A 72 0.75 -28.44 -9.10
C ALA A 72 -0.66 -28.06 -9.58
N ALA A 73 -0.77 -26.97 -10.34
CA ALA A 73 -2.00 -26.55 -11.01
C ALA A 73 -2.56 -27.65 -11.92
N THR A 74 -1.71 -28.31 -12.72
CA THR A 74 -2.14 -29.41 -13.59
C THR A 74 -2.63 -30.63 -12.79
N GLN A 75 -1.95 -31.02 -11.71
CA GLN A 75 -2.40 -32.10 -10.83
C GLN A 75 -3.74 -31.76 -10.14
N LEU A 76 -3.87 -30.53 -9.60
CA LEU A 76 -5.11 -30.06 -8.97
C LEU A 76 -6.30 -30.05 -9.94
N TRP A 77 -6.08 -29.67 -11.20
CA TRP A 77 -7.11 -29.73 -12.25
C TRP A 77 -7.57 -31.16 -12.54
N GLY A 78 -6.67 -32.13 -12.48
CA GLY A 78 -6.95 -33.56 -12.68
C GLY A 78 -7.89 -34.18 -11.64
N ILE A 79 -8.13 -33.53 -10.50
CA ILE A 79 -9.09 -34.00 -9.48
C ILE A 79 -10.52 -33.84 -10.04
N PRO A 80 -11.29 -34.93 -10.23
CA PRO A 80 -12.58 -34.88 -10.95
C PRO A 80 -13.73 -34.36 -10.10
N SER A 81 -13.72 -34.63 -8.79
CA SER A 81 -14.76 -34.22 -7.84
C SER A 81 -14.10 -33.66 -6.56
N PRO A 82 -13.42 -32.50 -6.66
CA PRO A 82 -12.75 -31.89 -5.51
C PRO A 82 -13.78 -31.50 -4.44
N HIS A 83 -13.41 -31.68 -3.17
CA HIS A 83 -14.20 -31.15 -2.05
C HIS A 83 -14.33 -29.61 -2.15
N LEU A 84 -15.37 -29.05 -1.55
CA LEU A 84 -15.73 -27.63 -1.66
C LEU A 84 -14.53 -26.69 -1.42
N TYR A 85 -13.79 -26.87 -0.32
CA TYR A 85 -12.55 -26.12 -0.04
C TYR A 85 -11.51 -26.22 -1.16
N VAL A 86 -11.28 -27.42 -1.70
CA VAL A 86 -10.29 -27.68 -2.76
C VAL A 86 -10.71 -26.98 -4.05
N ARG A 87 -12.01 -26.95 -4.37
CA ARG A 87 -12.54 -26.24 -5.53
C ARG A 87 -12.46 -24.71 -5.37
N SER A 88 -12.75 -24.19 -4.17
CA SER A 88 -12.59 -22.77 -3.86
C SER A 88 -11.14 -22.32 -3.99
N LEU A 89 -10.19 -23.09 -3.45
CA LEU A 89 -8.75 -22.81 -3.57
C LEU A 89 -8.26 -22.96 -5.02
N ARG A 90 -8.71 -23.97 -5.77
CA ARG A 90 -8.49 -24.08 -7.22
C ARG A 90 -8.97 -22.83 -7.96
N LEU A 91 -10.16 -22.34 -7.65
CA LEU A 91 -10.69 -21.16 -8.32
C LEU A 91 -9.87 -19.90 -7.99
N LEU A 92 -9.44 -19.71 -6.75
CA LEU A 92 -8.47 -18.66 -6.40
C LEU A 92 -7.16 -18.79 -7.21
N ILE A 93 -6.59 -19.99 -7.34
CA ILE A 93 -5.42 -20.26 -8.19
C ILE A 93 -5.69 -19.91 -9.67
N TRP A 94 -6.88 -20.20 -10.20
CA TRP A 94 -7.21 -19.83 -11.58
C TRP A 94 -7.33 -18.32 -11.77
N ASN A 95 -7.72 -17.58 -10.72
CA ASN A 95 -7.84 -16.13 -10.77
C ASN A 95 -6.49 -15.40 -10.69
N THR A 96 -5.41 -16.02 -10.17
CA THR A 96 -4.07 -15.39 -10.17
C THR A 96 -3.50 -15.22 -11.58
N ASN A 97 -3.90 -16.08 -12.53
CA ASN A 97 -3.62 -15.93 -13.95
C ASN A 97 -4.87 -16.29 -14.78
N ILE A 98 -5.87 -15.40 -14.75
CA ILE A 98 -7.15 -15.63 -15.41
C ILE A 98 -7.00 -15.86 -16.92
N GLU A 99 -6.10 -15.17 -17.62
CA GLU A 99 -5.96 -15.32 -19.07
C GLU A 99 -5.52 -16.73 -19.47
N LYS A 100 -4.64 -17.36 -18.68
CA LYS A 100 -4.22 -18.75 -18.86
C LYS A 100 -5.31 -19.76 -18.45
N TYR A 101 -6.05 -19.48 -17.38
CA TYR A 101 -6.94 -20.47 -16.75
C TYR A 101 -8.45 -20.18 -16.90
N ARG A 102 -8.86 -19.24 -17.76
CA ARG A 102 -10.24 -18.73 -17.90
C ARG A 102 -11.33 -19.81 -17.97
N GLU A 103 -11.11 -20.88 -18.72
CA GLU A 103 -12.07 -21.99 -18.83
C GLU A 103 -12.10 -22.92 -17.61
N ARG A 104 -10.96 -23.06 -16.90
CA ARG A 104 -10.92 -23.76 -15.60
C ARG A 104 -11.68 -22.95 -14.55
N ALA A 105 -11.45 -21.64 -14.51
CA ALA A 105 -12.14 -20.70 -13.64
C ALA A 105 -13.66 -20.71 -13.87
N ARG A 106 -14.12 -20.57 -15.13
CA ARG A 106 -15.54 -20.64 -15.50
C ARG A 106 -16.21 -21.95 -15.05
N ARG A 107 -15.53 -23.08 -15.19
CA ARG A 107 -16.07 -24.40 -14.79
C ARG A 107 -16.18 -24.52 -13.26
N ASP A 108 -15.12 -24.17 -12.54
CA ASP A 108 -15.10 -24.27 -11.07
C ASP A 108 -16.07 -23.25 -10.44
N ALA A 109 -16.16 -22.02 -10.96
CA ALA A 109 -17.15 -21.02 -10.55
C ALA A 109 -18.60 -21.51 -10.75
N LYS A 110 -18.92 -22.07 -11.92
CA LYS A 110 -20.26 -22.63 -12.21
C LYS A 110 -20.64 -23.78 -11.27
N SER A 111 -19.66 -24.63 -10.91
CA SER A 111 -19.88 -25.71 -9.93
C SER A 111 -20.03 -25.16 -8.51
N LEU A 112 -19.21 -24.17 -8.09
CA LEU A 112 -19.36 -23.51 -6.80
C LEU A 112 -20.71 -22.80 -6.63
N VAL A 113 -21.22 -22.10 -7.63
CA VAL A 113 -22.56 -21.47 -7.58
C VAL A 113 -23.68 -22.51 -7.38
N LYS A 114 -23.50 -23.74 -7.88
CA LYS A 114 -24.47 -24.84 -7.71
C LYS A 114 -24.35 -25.52 -6.35
N GLU A 115 -23.13 -25.69 -5.84
CA GLU A 115 -22.83 -26.56 -4.69
C GLU A 115 -22.59 -25.80 -3.38
N CYS A 116 -22.18 -24.52 -3.44
CA CYS A 116 -21.89 -23.73 -2.25
C CYS A 116 -23.13 -23.06 -1.65
N ASN A 117 -24.04 -23.90 -1.16
CA ASN A 117 -25.14 -23.52 -0.28
C ASN A 117 -24.96 -24.26 1.07
N THR A 118 -23.75 -24.17 1.62
CA THR A 118 -23.30 -24.89 2.83
C THR A 118 -23.73 -24.16 4.09
N ASP A 119 -23.98 -24.89 5.18
CA ASP A 119 -24.28 -24.26 6.46
C ASP A 119 -23.06 -23.72 7.21
N SER A 120 -21.86 -24.16 6.83
CA SER A 120 -20.59 -23.73 7.44
C SER A 120 -20.11 -22.41 6.86
N LEU A 121 -20.14 -21.33 7.66
CA LEU A 121 -19.57 -20.03 7.28
C LEU A 121 -18.08 -20.14 6.94
N LEU A 122 -17.34 -21.03 7.61
CA LEU A 122 -15.93 -21.29 7.32
C LEU A 122 -15.70 -21.85 5.92
N GLN A 123 -16.62 -22.66 5.37
CA GLN A 123 -16.57 -23.10 3.98
C GLN A 123 -17.07 -22.00 3.04
N LEU A 124 -18.16 -21.34 3.41
CA LEU A 124 -18.83 -20.33 2.60
C LEU A 124 -17.91 -19.15 2.26
N GLN A 125 -17.11 -18.66 3.23
CA GLN A 125 -16.15 -17.58 2.95
C GLN A 125 -15.17 -17.97 1.83
N PHE A 126 -14.63 -19.20 1.80
CA PHE A 126 -13.71 -19.62 0.74
C PHE A 126 -14.41 -19.66 -0.63
N CYS A 127 -15.67 -20.10 -0.69
CA CYS A 127 -16.45 -19.99 -1.92
C CYS A 127 -16.63 -18.53 -2.37
N LEU A 128 -17.08 -17.66 -1.46
CA LEU A 128 -17.43 -16.28 -1.83
C LEU A 128 -16.19 -15.47 -2.19
N MET A 129 -15.05 -15.66 -1.50
CA MET A 129 -13.76 -15.07 -1.89
C MET A 129 -13.35 -15.51 -3.29
N ALA A 130 -13.45 -16.81 -3.61
CA ALA A 130 -13.09 -17.32 -4.92
C ALA A 130 -14.04 -16.83 -6.04
N LEU A 131 -15.33 -16.72 -5.73
CA LEU A 131 -16.36 -16.21 -6.64
C LEU A 131 -16.25 -14.68 -6.83
N GLN A 132 -15.89 -13.92 -5.79
CA GLN A 132 -15.62 -12.48 -5.84
C GLN A 132 -14.44 -12.19 -6.77
N GLU A 133 -13.33 -12.90 -6.62
CA GLU A 133 -12.15 -12.77 -7.50
C GLU A 133 -12.48 -13.15 -8.95
N SER A 134 -13.30 -14.19 -9.17
CA SER A 134 -13.81 -14.50 -10.51
C SER A 134 -14.75 -13.44 -11.06
N HIS A 135 -15.55 -12.79 -10.21
CA HIS A 135 -16.42 -11.68 -10.61
C HIS A 135 -15.62 -10.45 -11.04
N ARG A 136 -14.59 -10.07 -10.26
CA ARG A 136 -13.60 -9.02 -10.60
C ARG A 136 -12.94 -9.31 -11.95
N ASN A 137 -12.62 -10.58 -12.22
CA ASN A 137 -12.06 -11.08 -13.48
C ASN A 137 -13.08 -11.27 -14.64
N GLY A 138 -14.31 -10.77 -14.50
CA GLY A 138 -15.33 -10.77 -15.56
C GLY A 138 -16.05 -12.11 -15.79
N ILE A 139 -16.00 -13.04 -14.83
CA ILE A 139 -16.88 -14.22 -14.83
C ILE A 139 -18.23 -13.81 -14.23
N GLU A 140 -19.28 -13.92 -15.03
CA GLU A 140 -20.63 -13.56 -14.61
C GLU A 140 -21.15 -14.51 -13.52
N ILE A 141 -21.54 -13.95 -12.37
CA ILE A 141 -22.22 -14.64 -11.28
C ILE A 141 -23.52 -13.91 -11.00
N HIS A 142 -24.64 -14.58 -11.28
CA HIS A 142 -25.96 -13.97 -11.30
C HIS A 142 -26.38 -13.46 -9.91
N THR A 143 -26.82 -12.20 -9.81
CA THR A 143 -27.14 -11.50 -8.55
C THR A 143 -28.10 -12.26 -7.61
N LYS A 144 -28.99 -13.10 -8.15
CA LYS A 144 -29.85 -13.98 -7.33
C LYS A 144 -29.06 -14.86 -6.35
N TYR A 145 -27.89 -15.36 -6.75
CA TYR A 145 -27.01 -16.16 -5.89
C TYR A 145 -26.49 -15.31 -4.72
N TRP A 146 -25.90 -14.16 -5.00
CA TRP A 146 -25.42 -13.22 -3.98
C TRP A 146 -26.53 -12.80 -2.99
N LYS A 147 -27.75 -12.53 -3.47
CA LYS A 147 -28.92 -12.22 -2.63
C LYS A 147 -29.31 -13.40 -1.72
N GLN A 148 -29.38 -14.62 -2.25
CA GLN A 148 -29.69 -15.82 -1.47
C GLN A 148 -28.66 -16.05 -0.35
N ILE A 149 -27.37 -15.88 -0.65
CA ILE A 149 -26.31 -16.06 0.35
C ILE A 149 -26.31 -14.92 1.38
N ALA A 150 -26.60 -13.67 0.99
CA ALA A 150 -26.78 -12.56 1.92
C ALA A 150 -27.85 -12.89 2.98
N GLU A 151 -29.02 -13.35 2.54
CA GLU A 151 -30.09 -13.77 3.45
C GLU A 151 -29.65 -14.90 4.40
N GLN A 152 -28.87 -15.87 3.91
CA GLN A 152 -28.36 -16.97 4.72
C GLN A 152 -27.37 -16.49 5.79
N VAL A 153 -26.44 -15.60 5.43
CA VAL A 153 -25.41 -15.06 6.35
C VAL A 153 -26.05 -14.14 7.39
N LEU A 154 -26.93 -13.23 6.97
CA LEU A 154 -27.64 -12.29 7.85
C LEU A 154 -28.52 -13.01 8.88
N ARG A 155 -29.26 -14.05 8.48
CA ARG A 155 -30.08 -14.88 9.41
C ARG A 155 -29.26 -15.61 10.48
N LYS A 156 -27.95 -15.78 10.27
CA LYS A 156 -27.05 -16.49 11.20
C LYS A 156 -26.30 -15.54 12.16
N GLN A 157 -26.35 -14.23 11.92
CA GLN A 157 -25.68 -13.25 12.79
C GLN A 157 -26.45 -13.13 14.11
N ARG A 158 -25.69 -12.96 15.19
CA ARG A 158 -26.24 -12.86 16.54
C ARG A 158 -26.47 -11.40 16.93
N THR A 159 -27.19 -11.21 18.04
CA THR A 159 -27.54 -9.88 18.57
C THR A 159 -26.34 -9.09 19.07
N ASP A 160 -25.19 -9.74 19.30
CA ASP A 160 -23.91 -9.12 19.62
C ASP A 160 -23.15 -8.62 18.37
N GLY A 161 -23.67 -8.87 17.16
CA GLY A 161 -22.98 -8.56 15.89
C GLY A 161 -22.03 -9.66 15.41
N GLY A 162 -21.78 -10.70 16.20
CA GLY A 162 -20.88 -11.79 15.82
C GLY A 162 -21.58 -12.98 15.16
N TRP A 163 -20.77 -13.98 14.82
CA TRP A 163 -21.23 -15.33 14.46
C TRP A 163 -20.48 -16.38 15.30
N GLY A 164 -21.16 -17.47 15.66
CA GLY A 164 -20.59 -18.55 16.45
C GLY A 164 -21.14 -19.92 16.04
N TYR A 165 -20.54 -20.99 16.56
CA TYR A 165 -20.95 -22.35 16.21
C TYR A 165 -22.39 -22.63 16.69
N PRO A 166 -23.22 -23.40 15.96
CA PRO A 166 -24.61 -23.66 16.34
C PRO A 166 -24.79 -24.24 17.76
N GLN A 167 -23.78 -24.97 18.26
CA GLN A 167 -23.77 -25.59 19.59
C GLN A 167 -23.30 -24.63 20.71
N GLN A 168 -22.78 -23.45 20.37
CA GLN A 168 -22.23 -22.47 21.31
C GLN A 168 -23.10 -21.22 21.36
N LYS A 169 -23.29 -20.63 22.55
CA LYS A 169 -24.05 -19.37 22.71
C LYS A 169 -23.27 -18.12 22.33
N GLU A 170 -21.95 -18.19 22.45
CA GLU A 170 -21.03 -17.06 22.22
C GLU A 170 -20.50 -17.03 20.78
N SER A 171 -20.35 -15.83 20.24
CA SER A 171 -19.72 -15.61 18.94
C SER A 171 -18.21 -15.88 19.02
N THR A 172 -17.59 -16.22 17.90
CA THR A 172 -16.18 -16.67 17.86
C THR A 172 -15.44 -15.97 16.73
N HIS A 173 -14.20 -15.55 16.96
CA HIS A 173 -13.39 -14.77 16.02
C HIS A 173 -13.41 -15.33 14.58
N ASN A 174 -13.14 -16.62 14.42
CA ASN A 174 -13.11 -17.28 13.12
C ASN A 174 -14.45 -17.25 12.37
N LEU A 175 -15.58 -17.40 13.06
CA LEU A 175 -16.89 -17.34 12.42
C LEU A 175 -17.35 -15.90 12.21
N THR A 176 -17.00 -14.97 13.10
CA THR A 176 -17.32 -13.55 12.90
C THR A 176 -16.57 -12.97 11.70
N VAL A 177 -15.27 -13.22 11.59
CA VAL A 177 -14.47 -12.81 10.42
C VAL A 177 -14.95 -13.50 9.14
N ALA A 178 -15.35 -14.78 9.20
CA ALA A 178 -15.92 -15.46 8.04
C ALA A 178 -17.26 -14.85 7.58
N GLY A 179 -18.18 -14.55 8.52
CA GLY A 179 -19.45 -13.89 8.22
C GLY A 179 -19.25 -12.48 7.64
N LEU A 180 -18.31 -11.72 8.20
CA LEU A 180 -17.94 -10.39 7.70
C LEU A 180 -17.32 -10.45 6.30
N ASN A 181 -16.35 -11.34 6.04
CA ASN A 181 -15.81 -11.58 4.69
C ASN A 181 -16.92 -11.92 3.69
N CYS A 182 -17.91 -12.73 4.08
CA CYS A 182 -19.05 -13.02 3.22
C CYS A 182 -19.88 -11.76 2.90
N LEU A 183 -20.19 -10.91 3.89
CA LEU A 183 -20.95 -9.68 3.67
C LEU A 183 -20.18 -8.67 2.81
N LEU A 184 -18.87 -8.52 3.01
CA LEU A 184 -18.02 -7.64 2.21
C LEU A 184 -17.96 -8.09 0.74
N ALA A 185 -17.73 -9.40 0.51
CA ALA A 185 -17.70 -9.98 -0.84
C ALA A 185 -19.04 -9.81 -1.59
N ILE A 186 -20.17 -9.94 -0.89
CA ILE A 186 -21.50 -9.67 -1.44
C ILE A 186 -21.69 -8.18 -1.73
N ALA A 187 -21.33 -7.30 -0.78
CA ALA A 187 -21.51 -5.86 -0.90
C ALA A 187 -20.80 -5.31 -2.14
N GLU A 188 -19.56 -5.75 -2.38
CA GLU A 188 -18.81 -5.43 -3.60
C GLU A 188 -19.44 -6.05 -4.85
N SER A 189 -19.67 -7.36 -4.86
CA SER A 189 -20.15 -8.10 -6.05
C SER A 189 -21.59 -7.77 -6.48
N THR A 190 -22.24 -6.80 -5.81
CA THR A 190 -23.64 -6.44 -6.07
C THR A 190 -23.93 -4.93 -6.08
N GLN A 191 -22.92 -4.06 -6.04
CA GLN A 191 -23.03 -2.57 -5.98
C GLN A 191 -23.97 -1.92 -7.01
N HIS A 192 -24.26 -2.57 -8.13
CA HIS A 192 -25.15 -2.05 -9.16
C HIS A 192 -26.52 -2.76 -9.22
N SER A 193 -26.77 -3.75 -8.36
CA SER A 193 -27.82 -4.75 -8.53
C SER A 193 -28.71 -5.02 -7.29
N LEU A 194 -28.36 -4.49 -6.10
CA LEU A 194 -29.30 -4.45 -4.97
C LEU A 194 -30.05 -3.10 -4.91
N THR A 195 -31.07 -3.03 -4.06
CA THR A 195 -31.70 -1.76 -3.69
C THR A 195 -30.87 -1.03 -2.62
N GLN A 196 -31.11 0.28 -2.45
CA GLN A 196 -30.46 1.08 -1.39
C GLN A 196 -30.57 0.43 -0.02
N SER A 197 -31.80 0.07 0.39
CA SER A 197 -32.09 -0.57 1.69
C SER A 197 -31.42 -1.95 1.86
N GLN A 198 -31.21 -2.70 0.76
CA GLN A 198 -30.46 -3.96 0.82
C GLN A 198 -28.96 -3.71 1.06
N HIS A 199 -28.36 -2.72 0.41
CA HIS A 199 -26.98 -2.31 0.68
C HIS A 199 -26.84 -1.76 2.11
N GLU A 200 -27.72 -0.88 2.55
CA GLU A 200 -27.73 -0.32 3.92
C GLU A 200 -27.85 -1.42 4.98
N THR A 201 -28.71 -2.43 4.76
CA THR A 201 -28.80 -3.61 5.63
C THR A 201 -27.48 -4.37 5.69
N ILE A 202 -26.87 -4.69 4.54
CA ILE A 202 -25.61 -5.44 4.49
C ILE A 202 -24.47 -4.65 5.17
N THR A 203 -24.32 -3.36 4.86
CA THR A 203 -23.29 -2.51 5.46
C THR A 203 -23.49 -2.36 6.97
N LYS A 204 -24.73 -2.18 7.45
CA LYS A 204 -25.02 -2.11 8.89
C LYS A 204 -24.64 -3.40 9.62
N HIS A 205 -25.03 -4.54 9.07
CA HIS A 205 -24.71 -5.84 9.65
C HIS A 205 -23.21 -6.17 9.57
N ALA A 206 -22.50 -5.71 8.53
CA ALA A 206 -21.05 -5.76 8.47
C ALA A 206 -20.38 -4.86 9.53
N GLN A 207 -20.88 -3.64 9.73
CA GLN A 207 -20.37 -2.73 10.77
C GLN A 207 -20.53 -3.32 12.17
N HIS A 208 -21.70 -3.89 12.51
CA HIS A 208 -21.89 -4.57 13.81
C HIS A 208 -20.84 -5.69 14.06
N ALA A 209 -20.38 -6.36 13.00
CA ALA A 209 -19.34 -7.38 13.11
C ALA A 209 -17.93 -6.78 13.29
N VAL A 210 -17.66 -5.63 12.70
CA VAL A 210 -16.46 -4.82 12.98
C VAL A 210 -16.48 -4.34 14.42
N ASP A 211 -17.61 -3.83 14.91
CA ASP A 211 -17.77 -3.36 16.29
C ASP A 211 -17.55 -4.51 17.30
N TRP A 212 -18.06 -5.71 17.01
CA TRP A 212 -17.76 -6.93 17.77
C TRP A 212 -16.27 -7.28 17.74
N LEU A 213 -15.61 -7.19 16.58
CA LEU A 213 -14.17 -7.47 16.47
C LEU A 213 -13.32 -6.43 17.21
N LYS A 214 -13.72 -5.15 17.22
CA LYS A 214 -13.06 -4.07 17.96
C LYS A 214 -13.20 -4.25 19.49
N SER A 215 -14.30 -4.85 19.96
CA SER A 215 -14.55 -5.07 21.40
C SER A 215 -13.92 -6.34 21.98
N MET A 216 -13.41 -7.24 21.12
CA MET A 216 -12.84 -8.53 21.52
C MET A 216 -11.32 -8.54 21.35
N PRO A 217 -10.54 -9.02 22.34
CA PRO A 217 -9.09 -9.18 22.17
C PRO A 217 -8.81 -10.19 21.05
N LEU A 218 -7.75 -9.97 20.25
CA LEU A 218 -7.34 -10.94 19.24
C LEU A 218 -7.06 -12.32 19.87
N PRO A 219 -7.37 -13.42 19.17
CA PRO A 219 -7.20 -14.76 19.71
C PRO A 219 -5.73 -15.05 20.00
N SER A 220 -5.45 -15.66 21.16
CA SER A 220 -4.11 -16.02 21.64
C SER A 220 -3.92 -17.52 21.87
N GLN A 221 -4.98 -18.32 21.71
CA GLN A 221 -4.96 -19.76 21.96
C GLN A 221 -4.36 -20.55 20.78
N ASN A 222 -3.48 -21.52 21.09
CA ASN A 222 -2.80 -22.36 20.10
C ASN A 222 -2.05 -21.55 19.01
N PRO A 223 -1.10 -20.66 19.41
CA PRO A 223 -0.35 -19.84 18.46
C PRO A 223 0.41 -20.70 17.45
N GLY A 224 0.33 -20.32 16.18
CA GLY A 224 0.87 -21.10 15.06
C GLY A 224 0.08 -22.36 14.69
N GLY A 225 -1.06 -22.63 15.34
CA GLY A 225 -1.99 -23.71 14.97
C GLY A 225 -2.81 -23.39 13.72
N THR A 226 -3.39 -24.40 13.05
CA THR A 226 -4.13 -24.20 11.79
C THR A 226 -5.34 -23.28 11.94
N SER A 227 -6.09 -23.40 13.04
CA SER A 227 -7.23 -22.53 13.34
C SER A 227 -6.82 -21.07 13.59
N PHE A 228 -5.59 -20.84 14.00
CA PHE A 228 -5.04 -19.54 14.38
C PHE A 228 -4.37 -18.86 13.16
N MET A 229 -3.62 -19.61 12.35
CA MET A 229 -3.09 -19.10 11.08
C MET A 229 -4.21 -18.87 10.04
N SER A 230 -5.23 -19.72 10.00
CA SER A 230 -6.43 -19.48 9.18
C SER A 230 -7.22 -18.24 9.64
N PHE A 231 -7.20 -17.91 10.94
CA PHE A 231 -7.82 -16.68 11.44
C PHE A 231 -7.12 -15.46 10.85
N PHE A 232 -5.80 -15.37 10.99
CA PHE A 232 -5.02 -14.24 10.47
C PHE A 232 -5.16 -14.06 8.96
N TYR A 233 -5.11 -15.14 8.17
CA TYR A 233 -5.40 -15.09 6.73
C TYR A 233 -6.79 -14.49 6.42
N THR A 234 -7.82 -14.87 7.18
CA THR A 234 -9.16 -14.31 6.97
C THR A 234 -9.33 -12.89 7.51
N LEU A 235 -8.56 -12.51 8.54
CA LEU A 235 -8.57 -11.17 9.13
C LEU A 235 -7.88 -10.15 8.22
N GLU A 236 -6.77 -10.52 7.58
CA GLU A 236 -6.09 -9.73 6.54
C GLU A 236 -7.08 -9.21 5.50
N ARG A 237 -7.90 -10.12 4.95
CA ARG A 237 -8.89 -9.74 3.93
C ARG A 237 -9.96 -8.78 4.44
N VAL A 238 -10.42 -8.92 5.69
CA VAL A 238 -11.35 -7.94 6.31
C VAL A 238 -10.66 -6.59 6.44
N ALA A 239 -9.45 -6.57 7.02
CA ALA A 239 -8.75 -5.34 7.32
C ALA A 239 -8.38 -4.58 6.04
N MET A 240 -7.81 -5.25 5.04
CA MET A 240 -7.50 -4.64 3.73
C MET A 240 -8.78 -4.18 3.00
N CYS A 241 -9.86 -4.97 3.01
CA CYS A 241 -11.12 -4.59 2.36
C CYS A 241 -11.78 -3.35 2.98
N CYS A 242 -11.49 -3.06 4.25
CA CYS A 242 -12.02 -1.91 4.98
C CYS A 242 -10.99 -0.79 5.24
N GLY A 243 -9.75 -0.95 4.77
CA GLY A 243 -8.64 -0.01 4.99
C GLY A 243 -8.19 0.10 6.44
N PHE A 244 -8.45 -0.90 7.29
CA PHE A 244 -8.11 -0.83 8.71
C PHE A 244 -6.62 -1.13 8.93
N THR A 245 -5.91 -0.24 9.64
CA THR A 245 -4.56 -0.48 10.17
C THR A 245 -4.60 -1.16 11.54
N THR A 246 -5.68 -0.96 12.29
CA THR A 246 -5.93 -1.51 13.63
C THR A 246 -7.26 -2.24 13.71
N ILE A 247 -7.37 -3.20 14.64
CA ILE A 247 -8.63 -3.82 15.06
C ILE A 247 -8.72 -3.63 16.58
N GLY A 248 -9.69 -2.83 17.02
CA GLY A 248 -9.66 -2.24 18.36
C GLY A 248 -8.42 -1.37 18.51
N GLU A 249 -7.64 -1.59 19.57
CA GLU A 249 -6.38 -0.88 19.84
C GLU A 249 -5.15 -1.56 19.19
N GLN A 250 -5.30 -2.72 18.54
CA GLN A 250 -4.18 -3.54 18.10
C GLN A 250 -3.91 -3.38 16.60
N ASN A 251 -2.67 -3.03 16.22
CA ASN A 251 -2.24 -3.13 14.82
C ASN A 251 -2.26 -4.62 14.42
N TRP A 252 -3.21 -5.00 13.55
CA TRP A 252 -3.48 -6.40 13.23
C TRP A 252 -2.32 -7.04 12.46
N TYR A 253 -1.66 -6.29 11.58
CA TYR A 253 -0.59 -6.79 10.75
C TYR A 253 0.67 -7.04 11.57
N LEU A 254 1.15 -6.04 12.31
CA LEU A 254 2.31 -6.19 13.19
C LEU A 254 2.07 -7.26 14.27
N THR A 255 0.85 -7.39 14.78
CA THR A 255 0.50 -8.47 15.72
C THR A 255 0.61 -9.84 15.05
N GLY A 256 0.01 -10.02 13.87
CA GLY A 256 0.07 -11.28 13.12
C GLY A 256 1.48 -11.63 12.66
N VAL A 257 2.28 -10.66 12.19
CA VAL A 257 3.70 -10.84 11.84
C VAL A 257 4.45 -11.37 13.06
N ASN A 258 4.34 -10.71 14.21
CA ASN A 258 5.00 -11.14 15.44
C ASN A 258 4.61 -12.58 15.83
N GLU A 259 3.34 -12.95 15.70
CA GLU A 259 2.89 -14.32 16.00
C GLU A 259 3.38 -15.36 14.97
N VAL A 260 3.45 -15.01 13.68
CA VAL A 260 4.08 -15.85 12.65
C VAL A 260 5.57 -16.03 12.93
N LEU A 261 6.30 -14.96 13.28
CA LEU A 261 7.73 -15.02 13.59
C LEU A 261 8.02 -15.94 14.79
N LYS A 262 7.33 -15.72 15.92
CA LYS A 262 7.46 -16.56 17.13
C LYS A 262 7.11 -18.03 16.87
N SER A 263 6.04 -18.26 16.10
CA SER A 263 5.51 -19.61 15.86
C SER A 263 6.36 -20.38 14.85
N HIS A 264 6.63 -19.77 13.69
CA HIS A 264 7.11 -20.44 12.49
C HIS A 264 8.55 -20.09 12.11
N CYS A 265 8.99 -18.84 12.28
CA CYS A 265 10.30 -18.37 11.77
C CYS A 265 11.32 -18.14 12.90
N LYS A 266 11.91 -19.24 13.41
CA LYS A 266 13.09 -19.13 14.28
C LYS A 266 14.30 -18.57 13.50
N PRO A 267 15.32 -18.00 14.16
CA PRO A 267 16.44 -17.33 13.49
C PRO A 267 17.17 -18.16 12.42
N ARG A 268 17.16 -19.50 12.52
CA ARG A 268 17.84 -20.40 11.56
C ARG A 268 16.96 -21.49 10.95
N THR A 269 15.71 -21.64 11.38
CA THR A 269 14.81 -22.72 10.89
C THR A 269 13.37 -22.23 10.75
N VAL A 270 12.68 -22.74 9.73
CA VAL A 270 11.21 -22.63 9.63
C VAL A 270 10.59 -23.90 10.22
N ARG A 271 9.49 -23.78 10.97
CA ARG A 271 8.80 -24.92 11.59
C ARG A 271 7.29 -24.79 11.53
N GLY A 272 6.59 -25.91 11.47
CA GLY A 272 5.12 -25.96 11.47
C GLY A 272 4.57 -26.94 10.45
N ALA A 273 3.26 -27.23 10.56
CA ALA A 273 2.56 -28.03 9.55
C ALA A 273 2.46 -27.25 8.23
N THR A 274 2.53 -27.96 7.10
CA THR A 274 2.56 -27.36 5.75
C THR A 274 1.38 -26.42 5.48
N VAL A 275 0.16 -26.77 5.94
CA VAL A 275 -1.02 -25.90 5.84
C VAL A 275 -0.86 -24.59 6.64
N ASN A 276 -0.20 -24.64 7.80
CA ASN A 276 -0.01 -23.45 8.65
C ASN A 276 1.02 -22.51 8.01
N LEU A 277 2.08 -23.06 7.42
CA LEU A 277 3.07 -22.31 6.65
C LEU A 277 2.45 -21.66 5.40
N ALA A 278 1.55 -22.36 4.70
CA ALA A 278 0.84 -21.78 3.55
C ALA A 278 -0.08 -20.60 3.96
N PHE A 279 -0.82 -20.71 5.07
CA PHE A 279 -1.60 -19.59 5.61
C PHE A 279 -0.71 -18.44 6.11
N ALA A 280 0.42 -18.75 6.75
CA ALA A 280 1.38 -17.74 7.20
C ALA A 280 1.98 -16.96 6.02
N LEU A 281 2.37 -17.65 4.95
CA LEU A 281 2.86 -17.01 3.72
C LEU A 281 1.79 -16.11 3.09
N LEU A 282 0.57 -16.62 2.90
CA LEU A 282 -0.55 -15.82 2.38
C LEU A 282 -0.81 -14.55 3.19
N PHE A 283 -0.78 -14.65 4.52
CA PHE A 283 -0.96 -13.51 5.41
C PHE A 283 0.17 -12.48 5.26
N LEU A 284 1.43 -12.91 5.30
CA LEU A 284 2.58 -12.00 5.20
C LEU A 284 2.66 -11.32 3.83
N THR A 285 2.56 -12.08 2.73
CA THR A 285 2.74 -11.55 1.37
C THR A 285 1.58 -10.63 0.92
N ARG A 286 0.42 -10.69 1.58
CA ARG A 286 -0.71 -9.78 1.31
C ARG A 286 -0.71 -8.57 2.24
N GLY A 287 -0.47 -8.77 3.53
CA GLY A 287 -0.44 -7.67 4.51
C GLY A 287 0.71 -6.67 4.32
N ASN A 288 1.79 -7.05 3.62
CA ASN A 288 2.90 -6.15 3.25
C ASN A 288 2.66 -5.32 1.97
N SER A 289 1.42 -5.21 1.49
CA SER A 289 1.12 -4.47 0.25
C SER A 289 1.24 -2.95 0.47
N PRO A 290 1.85 -2.19 -0.45
CA PRO A 290 2.02 -0.74 -0.28
C PRO A 290 0.69 0.02 -0.38
N TYR A 291 0.57 1.11 0.38
CA TYR A 291 -0.63 1.95 0.41
C TYR A 291 -0.64 2.96 -0.76
N ILE A 292 -1.53 2.80 -1.74
CA ILE A 292 -1.71 3.79 -2.83
C ILE A 292 -2.68 4.93 -2.46
N ILE A 293 -3.48 4.74 -1.40
CA ILE A 293 -4.46 5.72 -0.91
C ILE A 293 -4.52 5.69 0.62
N SER A 294 -4.41 6.86 1.25
CA SER A 294 -4.90 7.13 2.60
C SER A 294 -6.28 7.77 2.47
N GLU A 295 -7.35 7.11 2.90
CA GLU A 295 -8.71 7.65 2.92
C GLU A 295 -8.98 8.34 4.27
N TYR A 296 -9.25 9.65 4.25
CA TYR A 296 -9.59 10.39 5.45
C TYR A 296 -11.00 10.04 5.96
N ALA A 297 -11.06 9.64 7.24
CA ALA A 297 -12.29 9.35 7.97
C ALA A 297 -12.31 10.10 9.30
N GLU A 298 -13.46 10.68 9.67
CA GLU A 298 -13.67 11.31 10.98
C GLU A 298 -13.52 10.31 12.14
N THR A 299 -13.67 9.01 11.87
CA THR A 299 -13.43 7.94 12.84
C THR A 299 -12.99 6.67 12.11
N THR A 300 -11.86 6.11 12.51
CA THR A 300 -11.32 4.86 11.93
C THR A 300 -12.06 3.62 12.45
N GLY A 301 -12.06 2.55 11.65
CA GLY A 301 -12.80 1.33 11.96
C GLY A 301 -14.30 1.41 11.60
N VAL A 302 -14.69 2.35 10.74
CA VAL A 302 -16.03 2.44 10.14
C VAL A 302 -15.93 2.08 8.66
N ILE A 303 -16.72 1.12 8.17
CA ILE A 303 -16.66 0.67 6.77
C ILE A 303 -17.10 1.81 5.81
N PRO A 304 -16.26 2.30 4.88
CA PRO A 304 -16.63 3.42 4.03
C PRO A 304 -17.81 3.14 3.09
N LYS A 305 -18.68 4.13 2.96
CA LYS A 305 -19.85 4.05 2.08
C LYS A 305 -19.42 3.93 0.62
N GLY A 306 -19.75 2.81 -0.01
CA GLY A 306 -19.38 2.50 -1.39
C GLY A 306 -17.95 1.96 -1.56
N GLN A 307 -17.12 1.94 -0.52
CA GLN A 307 -15.76 1.36 -0.53
C GLN A 307 -14.90 1.86 -1.71
N LEU A 308 -14.83 3.18 -1.92
CA LEU A 308 -14.20 3.78 -3.09
C LEU A 308 -12.70 3.42 -3.20
N SER A 309 -11.94 3.56 -2.11
CA SER A 309 -10.51 3.21 -2.12
C SER A 309 -10.25 1.73 -2.36
N GLN A 310 -11.14 0.83 -1.93
CA GLN A 310 -11.05 -0.59 -2.27
C GLN A 310 -11.28 -0.83 -3.77
N GLN A 311 -12.27 -0.16 -4.38
CA GLN A 311 -12.48 -0.25 -5.83
C GLN A 311 -11.25 0.23 -6.60
N LEU A 312 -10.67 1.36 -6.20
CA LEU A 312 -9.47 1.92 -6.84
C LEU A 312 -8.26 1.02 -6.68
N SER A 313 -8.06 0.43 -5.49
CA SER A 313 -7.01 -0.58 -5.24
C SER A 313 -7.18 -1.81 -6.12
N ASN A 314 -8.41 -2.35 -6.23
CA ASN A 314 -8.70 -3.47 -7.15
C ASN A 314 -8.42 -3.10 -8.62
N VAL A 315 -8.79 -1.90 -9.07
CA VAL A 315 -8.51 -1.44 -10.45
C VAL A 315 -7.00 -1.27 -10.68
N TYR A 316 -6.26 -0.87 -9.66
CA TYR A 316 -4.80 -0.79 -9.69
C TYR A 316 -4.15 -2.17 -9.82
N GLU A 317 -4.46 -3.12 -8.94
CA GLU A 317 -3.90 -4.50 -8.99
C GLU A 317 -4.24 -5.22 -10.31
N ASN A 318 -5.38 -4.89 -10.93
CA ASN A 318 -5.75 -5.43 -12.25
C ASN A 318 -4.96 -4.81 -13.41
N LYS A 319 -4.37 -3.63 -13.23
CA LYS A 319 -3.62 -2.89 -14.27
C LYS A 319 -2.10 -2.98 -14.13
N THR A 320 -1.59 -3.46 -13.00
CA THR A 320 -0.14 -3.55 -12.73
C THR A 320 0.28 -4.98 -12.35
N GLU A 321 1.58 -5.27 -12.32
CA GLU A 321 2.11 -6.47 -11.65
C GLU A 321 2.23 -6.33 -10.12
N GLN A 322 2.01 -5.13 -9.56
CA GLN A 322 2.14 -4.89 -8.13
C GLN A 322 0.82 -5.02 -7.38
N ARG A 323 0.91 -5.55 -6.16
CA ARG A 323 -0.16 -5.39 -5.18
C ARG A 323 -0.23 -3.95 -4.70
N ALA A 324 -1.43 -3.53 -4.35
CA ALA A 324 -1.70 -2.21 -3.82
C ALA A 324 -2.91 -2.27 -2.91
N THR A 325 -2.82 -1.56 -1.79
CA THR A 325 -3.92 -1.46 -0.85
C THR A 325 -4.11 -0.01 -0.42
N TRP A 326 -5.02 0.21 0.51
CA TRP A 326 -5.36 1.51 1.03
C TRP A 326 -5.58 1.42 2.53
N LYS A 327 -5.55 2.56 3.21
CA LYS A 327 -5.85 2.64 4.64
C LYS A 327 -6.76 3.80 4.96
N GLN A 328 -7.42 3.72 6.10
CA GLN A 328 -8.07 4.86 6.74
C GLN A 328 -7.03 5.65 7.55
N VAL A 329 -7.23 6.96 7.60
CA VAL A 329 -6.53 7.86 8.54
C VAL A 329 -7.53 8.83 9.17
N SER A 330 -7.31 9.21 10.44
CA SER A 330 -8.06 10.29 11.12
C SER A 330 -7.12 11.42 11.56
N LEU A 331 -7.66 12.40 12.29
CA LEU A 331 -6.89 13.44 12.98
C LEU A 331 -6.10 12.93 14.19
N ASP A 332 -6.28 11.66 14.58
CA ASP A 332 -5.48 11.00 15.62
C ASP A 332 -4.15 10.44 15.05
N ASP A 333 -4.06 10.30 13.72
CA ASP A 333 -2.86 9.87 13.01
C ASP A 333 -1.95 11.06 12.65
N SER A 334 -0.64 10.86 12.68
CA SER A 334 0.32 11.89 12.24
C SER A 334 0.27 12.14 10.73
N ILE A 335 0.71 13.32 10.30
CA ILE A 335 0.85 13.65 8.87
C ILE A 335 1.82 12.68 8.16
N SER A 336 2.87 12.20 8.83
CA SER A 336 3.74 11.14 8.31
C SER A 336 2.98 9.83 8.05
N THR A 337 2.01 9.45 8.89
CA THR A 337 1.11 8.32 8.63
C THR A 337 0.27 8.57 7.38
N TRP A 338 -0.22 9.79 7.16
CA TRP A 338 -1.02 10.12 5.96
C TRP A 338 -0.20 9.99 4.68
N LEU A 339 1.08 10.38 4.71
CA LEU A 339 2.05 10.38 3.61
C LEU A 339 2.68 9.00 3.28
N GLU A 340 2.34 7.94 4.02
CA GLU A 340 2.63 6.56 3.59
C GLU A 340 1.93 6.16 2.27
N ALA A 341 0.98 6.99 1.81
CA ALA A 341 0.34 6.92 0.50
C ALA A 341 0.55 8.24 -0.28
N PRO A 342 0.61 8.22 -1.62
CA PRO A 342 0.78 9.43 -2.42
C PRO A 342 -0.48 10.32 -2.40
N ILE A 343 -1.63 9.74 -2.06
CA ILE A 343 -2.96 10.36 -2.15
C ILE A 343 -3.63 10.32 -0.78
N LEU A 344 -4.04 11.48 -0.29
CA LEU A 344 -5.07 11.62 0.74
C LEU A 344 -6.42 11.77 0.03
N LEU A 345 -7.19 10.69 -0.03
CA LEU A 345 -8.55 10.71 -0.56
C LEU A 345 -9.52 11.15 0.54
N SER A 346 -10.37 12.13 0.25
CA SER A 346 -11.50 12.48 1.10
C SER A 346 -12.79 12.44 0.30
N VAL A 347 -13.85 11.90 0.93
CA VAL A 347 -15.16 11.69 0.30
C VAL A 347 -16.22 12.58 0.98
N ASN A 348 -17.05 13.21 0.15
CA ASN A 348 -18.09 14.18 0.51
C ASN A 348 -17.60 15.30 1.45
N GLU A 349 -18.28 15.52 2.57
CA GLU A 349 -18.03 16.61 3.51
C GLU A 349 -16.77 16.45 4.37
N HIS A 350 -16.18 15.25 4.49
CA HIS A 350 -15.08 15.00 5.44
C HIS A 350 -13.88 15.97 5.23
N ALA A 351 -13.61 16.38 3.98
CA ALA A 351 -12.52 17.31 3.63
C ALA A 351 -12.69 18.71 4.25
N LEU A 352 -13.93 19.06 4.63
CA LEU A 352 -14.24 20.32 5.31
C LEU A 352 -13.96 20.24 6.82
N GLY A 353 -13.89 19.03 7.39
CA GLY A 353 -13.58 18.80 8.81
C GLY A 353 -12.10 18.78 9.15
N ILE A 354 -11.21 18.57 8.17
CA ILE A 354 -9.75 18.55 8.40
C ILE A 354 -9.25 19.95 8.78
N PRO A 355 -8.52 20.16 9.89
CA PRO A 355 -7.99 21.48 10.25
C PRO A 355 -7.04 22.06 9.19
N THR A 356 -7.04 23.39 9.00
CA THR A 356 -6.19 24.08 8.01
C THR A 356 -4.72 23.72 8.16
N HIS A 357 -4.19 23.70 9.38
CA HIS A 357 -2.77 23.39 9.64
C HIS A 357 -2.40 21.94 9.29
N HIS A 358 -3.32 20.97 9.42
CA HIS A 358 -3.09 19.58 8.99
C HIS A 358 -3.06 19.48 7.45
N LEU A 359 -4.01 20.12 6.76
CA LEU A 359 -3.99 20.19 5.29
C LEU A 359 -2.76 20.91 4.77
N GLN A 360 -2.35 21.97 5.48
CA GLN A 360 -1.16 22.73 5.19
C GLN A 360 0.09 21.84 5.32
N GLU A 361 0.37 21.26 6.49
CA GLU A 361 1.52 20.39 6.70
C GLU A 361 1.52 19.21 5.70
N TYR A 362 0.37 18.56 5.45
CA TYR A 362 0.26 17.48 4.46
C TYR A 362 0.60 17.91 3.02
N ILE A 363 0.10 19.05 2.55
CA ILE A 363 0.41 19.56 1.20
C ILE A 363 1.88 20.01 1.10
N GLU A 364 2.41 20.55 2.19
CA GLU A 364 3.74 21.13 2.30
C GLU A 364 4.85 20.06 2.39
N ASP A 365 4.61 18.97 3.11
CA ASP A 365 5.43 17.75 3.10
C ASP A 365 5.16 16.87 1.86
N GLY A 366 4.39 17.40 0.89
CA GLY A 366 4.36 16.91 -0.47
C GLY A 366 3.23 15.93 -0.80
N GLY A 367 2.19 15.83 0.03
CA GLY A 367 1.00 15.05 -0.28
C GLY A 367 0.17 15.59 -1.45
N LEU A 368 -0.68 14.73 -2.04
CA LEU A 368 -1.74 15.10 -3.00
C LEU A 368 -3.11 14.91 -2.35
N LEU A 369 -3.86 16.00 -2.19
CA LEU A 369 -5.24 15.94 -1.69
C LEU A 369 -6.23 15.66 -2.84
N VAL A 370 -7.04 14.61 -2.71
CA VAL A 370 -8.08 14.26 -3.69
C VAL A 370 -9.44 14.28 -3.00
N VAL A 371 -10.34 15.14 -3.47
CA VAL A 371 -11.67 15.31 -2.87
C VAL A 371 -12.76 14.89 -3.84
N VAL A 372 -13.59 13.93 -3.45
CA VAL A 372 -14.74 13.45 -4.23
C VAL A 372 -16.01 13.91 -3.55
N ALA A 373 -16.65 14.95 -4.07
CA ALA A 373 -17.71 15.66 -3.36
C ALA A 373 -18.99 15.86 -4.17
N SER A 374 -20.13 15.92 -3.47
CA SER A 374 -21.39 16.41 -4.04
C SER A 374 -21.23 17.86 -4.55
N LYS A 375 -22.13 18.32 -5.43
CA LYS A 375 -22.09 19.69 -5.97
C LYS A 375 -22.00 20.75 -4.85
N VAL A 376 -22.69 20.55 -3.72
CA VAL A 376 -22.72 21.49 -2.59
C VAL A 376 -21.40 21.45 -1.81
N HIS A 377 -20.89 20.26 -1.50
CA HIS A 377 -19.65 20.10 -0.74
C HIS A 377 -18.43 20.54 -1.55
N ARG A 378 -18.42 20.35 -2.87
CA ARG A 378 -17.40 20.93 -3.77
C ARG A 378 -17.39 22.45 -3.70
N THR A 379 -18.54 23.13 -3.78
CA THR A 379 -18.58 24.60 -3.71
C THR A 379 -17.97 25.11 -2.40
N ARG A 380 -18.32 24.51 -1.25
CA ARG A 380 -17.72 24.85 0.04
C ARG A 380 -16.22 24.58 0.09
N PHE A 381 -15.76 23.47 -0.49
CA PHE A 381 -14.33 23.16 -0.56
C PHE A 381 -13.56 24.17 -1.43
N VAL A 382 -14.17 24.68 -2.51
CA VAL A 382 -13.58 25.73 -3.35
C VAL A 382 -13.49 27.06 -2.60
N GLU A 383 -14.57 27.45 -1.91
CA GLU A 383 -14.60 28.65 -1.04
C GLU A 383 -13.51 28.56 0.05
N ARG A 384 -13.38 27.38 0.66
CA ARG A 384 -12.34 27.07 1.65
C ARG A 384 -10.93 27.24 1.08
N MET A 385 -10.61 26.55 -0.02
CA MET A 385 -9.28 26.62 -0.64
C MET A 385 -8.93 28.04 -1.10
N ALA A 386 -9.90 28.83 -1.57
CA ALA A 386 -9.67 30.23 -1.96
C ALA A 386 -9.38 31.16 -0.76
N CYS A 387 -9.89 30.82 0.43
CA CYS A 387 -9.70 31.61 1.65
C CYS A 387 -8.43 31.20 2.42
N GLU A 388 -8.20 29.90 2.58
CA GLU A 388 -7.11 29.33 3.38
C GLU A 388 -5.80 29.13 2.59
N PHE A 389 -5.89 28.93 1.27
CA PHE A 389 -4.74 28.65 0.41
C PHE A 389 -4.71 29.53 -0.87
N PRO A 390 -4.79 30.87 -0.75
CA PRO A 390 -4.87 31.79 -1.89
C PRO A 390 -3.63 31.78 -2.80
N GLN A 391 -2.51 31.20 -2.35
CA GLN A 391 -1.28 31.04 -3.13
C GLN A 391 -1.38 30.00 -4.26
N PHE A 392 -2.33 29.06 -4.19
CA PHE A 392 -2.46 28.00 -5.19
C PHE A 392 -3.35 28.43 -6.37
N VAL A 393 -2.80 28.36 -7.59
CA VAL A 393 -3.52 28.67 -8.81
C VAL A 393 -4.55 27.56 -9.06
N ASN A 394 -5.83 27.92 -9.11
CA ASN A 394 -6.89 26.97 -9.42
C ASN A 394 -7.35 27.07 -10.89
N THR A 395 -7.68 25.93 -11.49
CA THR A 395 -8.22 25.83 -12.85
C THR A 395 -9.35 24.80 -12.92
N PRO A 396 -10.34 24.97 -13.82
CA PRO A 396 -11.32 23.93 -14.09
C PRO A 396 -10.65 22.66 -14.64
N LEU A 397 -11.08 21.49 -14.18
CA LEU A 397 -10.59 20.20 -14.68
C LEU A 397 -11.02 20.01 -16.15
N THR A 398 -10.06 20.10 -17.08
CA THR A 398 -10.29 19.95 -18.52
C THR A 398 -10.08 18.51 -18.99
N SER A 399 -10.62 18.15 -20.16
CA SER A 399 -10.38 16.85 -20.79
C SER A 399 -8.93 16.61 -21.21
N THR A 400 -8.09 17.65 -21.28
CA THR A 400 -6.65 17.55 -21.56
C THR A 400 -5.82 17.33 -20.30
N HIS A 401 -6.41 17.46 -19.12
CA HIS A 401 -5.75 17.18 -17.86
C HIS A 401 -5.34 15.71 -17.78
N TRP A 402 -4.17 15.42 -17.19
CA TRP A 402 -3.62 14.07 -17.15
C TRP A 402 -4.57 13.07 -16.47
N SER A 403 -5.26 13.51 -15.40
CA SER A 403 -6.27 12.69 -14.71
C SER A 403 -7.52 12.37 -15.54
N GLN A 404 -7.71 12.95 -16.74
CA GLN A 404 -8.84 12.62 -17.62
C GLN A 404 -8.50 11.64 -18.75
N GLN A 405 -7.23 11.42 -19.09
CA GLN A 405 -6.89 10.72 -20.35
C GLN A 405 -5.67 9.78 -20.32
N GLU A 406 -4.86 9.74 -19.24
CA GLU A 406 -3.57 9.04 -19.27
C GLU A 406 -3.69 7.51 -19.45
N PHE A 407 -4.54 6.82 -18.67
CA PHE A 407 -4.72 5.36 -18.74
C PHE A 407 -6.13 4.90 -19.11
N VAL A 408 -7.14 5.67 -18.71
CA VAL A 408 -8.56 5.43 -19.02
C VAL A 408 -9.22 6.76 -19.35
N GLN A 409 -9.95 6.84 -20.46
CA GLN A 409 -10.65 8.06 -20.85
C GLN A 409 -11.83 8.34 -19.90
N ALA A 410 -11.73 9.39 -19.10
CA ALA A 410 -12.83 9.91 -18.29
C ALA A 410 -13.62 10.95 -19.11
N LYS A 411 -14.94 10.78 -19.20
CA LYS A 411 -15.82 11.72 -19.93
C LYS A 411 -16.12 12.95 -19.06
N GLN A 412 -15.36 14.03 -19.27
CA GLN A 412 -15.57 15.38 -18.72
C GLN A 412 -16.11 15.38 -17.27
N THR A 413 -15.35 14.83 -16.34
CA THR A 413 -15.67 14.92 -14.92
C THR A 413 -15.58 16.37 -14.48
N ARG A 414 -16.66 16.95 -13.93
CA ARG A 414 -16.64 18.33 -13.43
C ARG A 414 -15.79 18.42 -12.18
N GLY A 415 -14.65 19.10 -12.26
CA GLY A 415 -13.76 19.29 -11.12
C GLY A 415 -12.97 20.59 -11.21
N ILE A 416 -12.17 20.85 -10.19
CA ILE A 416 -11.20 21.94 -10.09
C ILE A 416 -9.89 21.34 -9.59
N VAL A 417 -8.78 21.85 -10.11
CA VAL A 417 -7.41 21.46 -9.75
C VAL A 417 -6.72 22.70 -9.19
N TRP A 418 -5.98 22.54 -8.09
CA TRP A 418 -5.10 23.56 -7.51
C TRP A 418 -3.65 23.17 -7.73
N ASN A 419 -2.80 24.13 -8.08
CA ASN A 419 -1.42 23.90 -8.46
C ASN A 419 -0.50 24.97 -7.82
N ASP A 420 0.70 24.57 -7.42
CA ASP A 420 1.72 25.41 -6.77
C ASP A 420 2.76 25.99 -7.74
N GLY A 421 2.54 25.84 -9.05
CA GLY A 421 3.51 26.14 -10.11
C GLY A 421 4.44 24.97 -10.46
N VAL A 422 4.25 23.80 -9.84
CA VAL A 422 5.11 22.62 -9.96
C VAL A 422 4.28 21.37 -10.22
N ARG A 423 3.29 21.16 -9.36
CA ARG A 423 2.48 19.95 -9.24
C ARG A 423 1.07 20.33 -8.79
N ASP A 424 0.14 19.44 -9.02
CA ASP A 424 -1.19 19.62 -8.43
C ASP A 424 -1.08 19.39 -6.92
N VAL A 425 -1.71 20.22 -6.10
CA VAL A 425 -1.71 20.05 -4.64
C VAL A 425 -3.06 19.57 -4.14
N ALA A 426 -4.13 19.91 -4.89
CA ALA A 426 -5.46 19.38 -4.66
C ALA A 426 -6.22 19.14 -5.97
N ILE A 427 -7.00 18.07 -6.04
CA ILE A 427 -7.95 17.78 -7.12
C ILE A 427 -9.31 17.53 -6.49
N CYS A 428 -10.30 18.40 -6.76
CA CYS A 428 -11.67 18.21 -6.28
C CYS A 428 -12.62 17.91 -7.44
N ILE A 429 -13.29 16.77 -7.42
CA ILE A 429 -14.21 16.30 -8.47
C ILE A 429 -15.64 16.12 -7.96
N GLU A 430 -16.61 16.38 -8.83
CA GLU A 430 -18.03 16.16 -8.56
C GLU A 430 -18.34 14.65 -8.63
N GLY A 431 -18.61 14.06 -7.47
CA GLY A 431 -18.95 12.65 -7.34
C GLY A 431 -19.74 12.40 -6.06
N GLU A 432 -20.85 11.68 -6.18
CA GLU A 432 -21.67 11.27 -5.05
C GLU A 432 -22.12 9.82 -5.27
N VAL A 433 -22.25 9.08 -4.17
CA VAL A 433 -22.76 7.70 -4.17
C VAL A 433 -24.21 7.70 -4.65
N ASN A 434 -24.50 7.03 -5.76
CA ASN A 434 -25.85 6.94 -6.30
C ASN A 434 -26.78 6.09 -5.41
N ARG A 435 -28.09 6.07 -5.71
CA ARG A 435 -29.11 5.29 -4.96
C ARG A 435 -28.86 3.76 -4.90
N ARG A 436 -27.88 3.21 -5.62
CA ARG A 436 -27.48 1.80 -5.55
C ARG A 436 -26.21 1.58 -4.72
N GLY A 437 -25.55 2.63 -4.23
CA GLY A 437 -24.32 2.49 -3.43
C GLY A 437 -23.02 2.60 -4.24
N ALA A 438 -23.08 3.02 -5.50
CA ALA A 438 -21.91 3.13 -6.39
C ALA A 438 -21.62 4.57 -6.84
N PHE A 439 -20.35 4.88 -7.11
CA PHE A 439 -19.94 6.15 -7.71
C PHE A 439 -20.17 6.17 -9.23
N PRO A 440 -20.19 7.35 -9.88
CA PRO A 440 -20.26 7.46 -11.34
C PRO A 440 -19.00 6.90 -12.02
N GLU A 441 -19.15 6.21 -13.15
CA GLU A 441 -18.03 5.61 -13.91
C GLU A 441 -16.94 6.64 -14.27
N ASN A 442 -17.32 7.85 -14.70
CA ASN A 442 -16.35 8.90 -15.03
C ASN A 442 -15.51 9.34 -13.82
N CYS A 443 -16.10 9.30 -12.61
CA CYS A 443 -15.41 9.57 -11.35
C CYS A 443 -14.38 8.46 -11.08
N ILE A 444 -14.79 7.18 -11.17
CA ILE A 444 -13.88 6.02 -11.05
C ILE A 444 -12.74 6.09 -12.08
N ASN A 445 -13.02 6.40 -13.34
CA ASN A 445 -11.99 6.52 -14.38
C ASN A 445 -11.02 7.68 -14.11
N THR A 446 -11.52 8.80 -13.60
CA THR A 446 -10.69 9.95 -13.19
C THR A 446 -9.76 9.57 -12.05
N LEU A 447 -10.31 8.99 -10.98
CA LEU A 447 -9.57 8.57 -9.80
C LEU A 447 -8.62 7.41 -10.09
N THR A 448 -8.96 6.55 -11.06
CA THR A 448 -8.06 5.52 -11.61
C THR A 448 -6.82 6.19 -12.20
N ASN A 449 -6.98 7.18 -13.10
CA ASN A 449 -5.81 7.92 -13.60
C ASN A 449 -5.03 8.61 -12.47
N VAL A 450 -5.71 9.18 -11.46
CA VAL A 450 -5.06 9.79 -10.28
C VAL A 450 -4.21 8.78 -9.51
N ALA A 451 -4.80 7.65 -9.09
CA ALA A 451 -4.10 6.57 -8.40
C ALA A 451 -2.92 6.02 -9.21
N LEU A 452 -3.12 5.74 -10.49
CA LEU A 452 -2.09 5.17 -11.36
C LEU A 452 -0.92 6.15 -11.60
N CYS A 453 -1.18 7.44 -11.82
CA CYS A 453 -0.13 8.44 -12.05
C CYS A 453 0.60 8.85 -10.77
N ALA A 454 -0.11 9.03 -9.65
CA ALA A 454 0.48 9.45 -8.38
C ALA A 454 1.33 8.32 -7.75
N SER A 455 0.99 7.06 -8.03
CA SER A 455 1.77 5.87 -7.65
C SER A 455 2.88 5.51 -8.67
N GLU A 456 3.23 6.45 -9.55
CA GLU A 456 4.36 6.36 -10.50
C GLU A 456 4.43 5.12 -11.40
N LEU A 457 3.32 4.73 -12.06
CA LEU A 457 3.29 3.55 -12.93
C LEU A 457 4.33 3.48 -14.06
N GLY A 458 5.02 4.58 -14.40
CA GLY A 458 6.21 4.54 -15.26
C GLY A 458 7.37 3.69 -14.71
N GLN A 459 7.32 3.30 -13.44
CA GLN A 459 8.21 2.33 -12.80
C GLN A 459 7.68 0.89 -12.84
N LEU A 460 6.38 0.70 -13.07
CA LEU A 460 5.69 -0.53 -12.72
C LEU A 460 5.36 -1.34 -13.96
N ARG A 461 5.74 -2.61 -13.92
CA ARG A 461 5.61 -3.53 -15.04
C ARG A 461 4.14 -3.65 -15.46
N ALA A 462 3.87 -3.39 -16.74
CA ALA A 462 2.79 -4.09 -17.42
C ALA A 462 3.18 -5.57 -17.55
N ARG A 463 2.20 -6.49 -17.50
CA ARG A 463 2.33 -7.95 -17.28
C ARG A 463 3.22 -8.77 -18.25
N ASP A 464 4.00 -8.14 -19.11
CA ASP A 464 4.74 -8.73 -20.22
C ASP A 464 6.26 -8.41 -20.25
N GLN A 465 6.84 -7.73 -19.25
CA GLN A 465 8.29 -7.43 -19.21
C GLN A 465 8.96 -7.65 -17.85
N LYS A 466 9.95 -8.56 -17.82
CA LYS A 466 10.78 -8.85 -16.64
C LYS A 466 11.99 -7.91 -16.54
N PHE A 467 12.20 -7.34 -15.36
CA PHE A 467 13.51 -6.88 -14.90
C PHE A 467 13.77 -7.28 -13.44
N LEU A 468 15.02 -7.67 -13.18
CA LEU A 468 15.59 -7.86 -11.85
C LEU A 468 15.87 -6.49 -11.23
N VAL A 469 15.49 -6.30 -9.97
CA VAL A 469 15.97 -5.19 -9.14
C VAL A 469 16.86 -5.80 -8.08
N GLU A 470 18.15 -5.45 -8.10
CA GLU A 470 19.06 -5.83 -7.03
C GLU A 470 18.86 -4.90 -5.81
N PRO A 471 18.90 -5.42 -4.57
CA PRO A 471 18.71 -4.62 -3.38
C PRO A 471 19.86 -3.62 -3.17
N CYS A 472 19.53 -2.46 -2.58
CA CYS A 472 20.46 -1.37 -2.33
C CYS A 472 21.57 -1.81 -1.33
N PRO A 473 22.88 -1.71 -1.66
CA PRO A 473 23.95 -2.35 -0.88
C PRO A 473 24.54 -1.46 0.26
N PHE A 474 23.82 -0.44 0.73
CA PHE A 474 24.37 0.60 1.63
C PHE A 474 23.93 0.42 3.11
N PRO A 475 24.82 0.67 4.11
CA PRO A 475 24.61 0.38 5.54
C PRO A 475 24.05 1.57 6.35
N VAL A 476 23.63 1.32 7.61
CA VAL A 476 22.38 1.94 8.12
C VAL A 476 22.17 2.16 9.69
N TYR A 477 21.75 3.37 10.19
CA TYR A 477 21.49 3.84 11.63
C TYR A 477 20.29 4.86 11.88
N SER A 478 19.96 5.36 13.08
CA SER A 478 18.87 6.37 13.32
C SER A 478 19.34 7.67 14.02
N ILE A 479 18.50 8.73 14.07
CA ILE A 479 18.81 10.01 14.77
C ILE A 479 19.21 9.76 16.24
N GLU A 480 18.43 8.96 16.97
CA GLU A 480 18.69 8.59 18.38
C GLU A 480 19.98 7.76 18.56
N THR A 481 20.66 7.38 17.48
CA THR A 481 21.92 6.60 17.48
C THR A 481 23.00 7.22 16.60
N MET A 482 22.90 8.51 16.27
CA MET A 482 23.92 9.26 15.54
C MET A 482 25.30 9.10 16.21
N PRO A 483 26.33 8.56 15.53
CA PRO A 483 27.67 9.03 15.80
C PRO A 483 27.70 10.50 15.39
N THR A 484 28.25 11.38 16.24
CA THR A 484 28.53 12.78 15.85
C THR A 484 29.26 12.82 14.51
N ILE A 485 28.98 13.82 13.67
CA ILE A 485 29.50 13.91 12.28
C ILE A 485 31.03 13.89 12.29
N ARG A 486 31.64 14.40 13.37
CA ARG A 486 33.07 14.28 13.73
C ARG A 486 33.68 12.88 13.64
N ASN A 487 32.89 11.82 13.80
CA ASN A 487 33.33 10.43 13.76
C ASN A 487 33.21 9.78 12.36
N LEU A 488 32.68 10.50 11.37
CA LEU A 488 32.52 10.00 10.00
C LEU A 488 33.82 10.17 9.21
N THR A 489 34.13 9.21 8.33
CA THR A 489 35.28 9.30 7.44
C THR A 489 34.96 10.22 6.25
N ASN A 490 35.95 11.03 5.85
CA ASN A 490 35.84 11.94 4.70
C ASN A 490 35.87 11.23 3.33
N GLU A 491 35.86 9.88 3.30
CA GLU A 491 35.86 9.10 2.06
C GLU A 491 34.56 9.22 1.25
N LEU A 492 33.44 9.57 1.89
CA LEU A 492 32.10 9.57 1.28
C LEU A 492 31.38 10.92 1.49
N PRO A 493 30.55 11.37 0.52
CA PRO A 493 29.69 12.54 0.70
C PRO A 493 28.51 12.23 1.64
N ILE A 494 28.16 13.19 2.50
CA ILE A 494 26.99 13.14 3.38
C ILE A 494 25.85 13.93 2.72
N LEU A 495 24.64 13.37 2.68
CA LEU A 495 23.41 14.05 2.25
C LEU A 495 22.55 14.38 3.47
N ILE A 496 22.11 15.64 3.59
CA ILE A 496 21.35 16.16 4.73
C ILE A 496 20.21 17.05 4.23
N GLY A 497 19.02 16.91 4.78
CA GLY A 497 17.89 17.77 4.49
C GLY A 497 16.77 17.61 5.51
N SER A 498 16.01 18.69 5.73
CA SER A 498 14.74 18.71 6.45
C SER A 498 13.77 19.73 5.81
N THR A 499 12.47 19.57 6.05
CA THR A 499 11.45 20.57 5.75
C THR A 499 11.33 21.63 6.86
N LYS A 500 11.96 21.43 8.02
CA LYS A 500 11.80 22.24 9.24
C LYS A 500 13.14 22.85 9.70
N ASP A 501 13.10 24.12 10.10
CA ASP A 501 14.24 24.86 10.64
C ASP A 501 14.56 24.49 12.10
N SER A 502 13.55 23.99 12.84
CA SER A 502 13.67 23.42 14.19
C SER A 502 14.63 22.23 14.31
N ASP A 503 15.00 21.61 13.19
CA ASP A 503 15.81 20.40 13.14
C ASP A 503 17.32 20.72 13.09
N ILE A 504 17.69 22.00 13.17
CA ILE A 504 19.07 22.44 13.37
C ILE A 504 19.32 22.51 14.89
N GLU A 505 19.98 21.49 15.42
CA GLU A 505 20.50 21.50 16.79
C GLU A 505 21.68 22.49 16.93
N ASP A 506 21.92 22.98 18.14
CA ASP A 506 22.86 24.08 18.42
C ASP A 506 24.30 23.83 17.94
N ASP A 507 24.74 22.57 17.85
CA ASP A 507 26.09 22.15 17.44
C ASP A 507 26.18 21.60 16.00
N LEU A 508 25.05 21.35 15.33
CA LEU A 508 25.03 20.75 13.98
C LEU A 508 25.86 21.56 12.98
N ILE A 509 25.77 22.89 13.02
CA ILE A 509 26.53 23.77 12.10
C ILE A 509 28.03 23.64 12.34
N ASP A 510 28.47 23.63 13.61
CA ASP A 510 29.89 23.51 13.94
C ASP A 510 30.44 22.12 13.56
N GLU A 511 29.67 21.04 13.73
CA GLU A 511 30.07 19.71 13.28
C GLU A 511 30.19 19.60 11.76
N LEU A 512 29.27 20.23 11.01
CA LEU A 512 29.35 20.30 9.54
C LEU A 512 30.57 21.08 9.08
N VAL A 513 30.86 22.22 9.70
CA VAL A 513 32.04 23.03 9.39
C VAL A 513 33.33 22.23 9.64
N GLU A 514 33.45 21.57 10.79
CA GLU A 514 34.63 20.76 11.16
C GLU A 514 34.83 19.56 10.21
N PHE A 515 33.77 18.85 9.85
CA PHE A 515 33.82 17.75 8.90
C PHE A 515 34.22 18.21 7.49
N VAL A 516 33.70 19.33 7.01
CA VAL A 516 34.07 19.87 5.70
C VAL A 516 35.51 20.38 5.71
N GLU A 517 35.95 21.12 6.75
CA GLU A 517 37.33 21.61 6.85
C GLU A 517 38.38 20.49 6.81
N THR A 518 38.08 19.34 7.43
CA THR A 518 38.93 18.14 7.43
C THR A 518 38.93 17.35 6.10
N GLY A 519 38.18 17.80 5.10
CA GLY A 519 38.14 17.21 3.74
C GLY A 519 36.83 16.53 3.39
N GLY A 520 35.84 16.54 4.27
CA GLY A 520 34.52 15.96 4.02
C GLY A 520 33.75 16.68 2.92
N THR A 521 32.81 15.95 2.30
CA THR A 521 31.84 16.54 1.37
C THR A 521 30.44 16.45 1.96
N VAL A 522 29.74 17.58 1.99
CA VAL A 522 28.36 17.68 2.49
C VAL A 522 27.45 18.19 1.38
N ILE A 523 26.24 17.64 1.29
CA ILE A 523 25.19 18.06 0.38
C ILE A 523 23.95 18.36 1.20
N ILE A 524 23.56 19.62 1.22
CA ILE A 524 22.37 20.14 1.87
C ILE A 524 21.26 20.21 0.82
N GLU A 525 20.21 19.40 0.94
CA GLU A 525 19.09 19.35 -0.02
C GLU A 525 17.86 20.15 0.45
N SER A 526 17.08 20.65 -0.51
CA SER A 526 15.78 21.31 -0.30
C SER A 526 14.66 20.32 -0.54
N LEU A 527 13.86 20.02 0.47
CA LEU A 527 12.75 19.06 0.39
C LEU A 527 11.46 19.76 -0.04
N GLY A 528 10.78 19.25 -1.06
CA GLY A 528 9.51 19.81 -1.55
C GLY A 528 9.52 21.30 -1.93
N LYS A 529 10.66 21.80 -2.42
CA LYS A 529 10.98 23.25 -2.61
C LYS A 529 10.94 24.10 -1.34
N ARG A 530 10.74 23.49 -0.18
CA ARG A 530 10.94 24.11 1.11
C ARG A 530 12.43 24.10 1.38
N ASN A 531 12.94 25.30 1.59
CA ASN A 531 14.33 25.53 1.89
C ASN A 531 14.50 26.27 3.24
N PRO A 532 13.63 26.15 4.27
CA PRO A 532 13.85 26.88 5.53
C PRO A 532 15.08 26.32 6.28
N PHE A 533 15.17 24.99 6.42
CA PHE A 533 16.35 24.29 6.94
C PHE A 533 17.60 24.68 6.14
N ALA A 534 17.58 24.43 4.84
CA ALA A 534 18.75 24.57 4.00
C ALA A 534 19.16 26.06 3.77
N GLN A 535 18.22 27.02 3.78
CA GLN A 535 18.53 28.46 3.85
C GLN A 535 19.07 28.86 5.21
N LEU A 536 18.61 28.28 6.30
CA LEU A 536 19.12 28.61 7.64
C LEU A 536 20.55 28.09 7.81
N VAL A 537 20.83 26.84 7.42
CA VAL A 537 22.19 26.30 7.31
C VAL A 537 23.06 27.19 6.41
N GLN A 538 22.56 27.56 5.22
CA GLN A 538 23.25 28.46 4.29
C GLN A 538 23.56 29.83 4.92
N GLN A 539 22.59 30.44 5.59
CA GLN A 539 22.75 31.74 6.26
C GLN A 539 23.68 31.67 7.47
N GLN A 540 23.67 30.59 8.24
CA GLN A 540 24.54 30.38 9.39
C GLN A 540 26.00 30.14 8.97
N ILE A 541 26.24 29.41 7.88
CA ILE A 541 27.59 29.19 7.31
C ILE A 541 28.14 30.46 6.62
N ILE A 542 27.27 31.33 6.08
CA ILE A 542 27.68 32.64 5.54
C ILE A 542 27.92 33.66 6.66
N ARG A 543 27.13 33.63 7.75
CA ARG A 543 27.40 34.46 8.93
C ARG A 543 28.80 34.15 9.47
N ASP A 544 29.42 35.18 10.03
CA ASP A 544 30.88 35.28 10.32
C ASP A 544 31.79 35.48 9.09
N GLY A 545 31.30 35.37 7.86
CA GLY A 545 32.10 35.63 6.64
C GLY A 545 33.19 34.60 6.36
N LYS A 546 33.08 33.40 6.96
CA LYS A 546 34.04 32.29 6.83
C LYS A 546 34.13 31.74 5.40
N VAL A 547 33.07 31.87 4.59
CA VAL A 547 33.01 31.29 3.24
C VAL A 547 32.24 32.19 2.27
N GLN A 548 32.59 32.13 0.98
CA GLN A 548 31.79 32.68 -0.11
C GLN A 548 31.13 31.56 -0.90
N LEU A 549 29.82 31.71 -1.20
CA LEU A 549 29.12 30.79 -2.08
C LEU A 549 29.49 31.05 -3.54
N GLN A 550 29.82 29.96 -4.23
CA GLN A 550 30.04 29.88 -5.65
C GLN A 550 28.86 29.18 -6.32
N GLN A 551 28.59 29.52 -7.57
CA GLN A 551 27.57 28.84 -8.36
C GLN A 551 28.18 27.65 -9.09
N HIS A 552 27.59 26.47 -8.94
CA HIS A 552 28.05 25.28 -9.65
C HIS A 552 27.74 25.42 -11.14
N ASN A 553 28.79 25.37 -11.97
CA ASN A 553 28.70 25.65 -13.41
C ASN A 553 28.33 24.43 -14.26
N ALA A 554 28.08 23.27 -13.66
CA ALA A 554 27.65 22.09 -14.39
C ALA A 554 26.32 22.33 -15.11
N ASN A 555 26.24 21.89 -16.36
CA ASN A 555 24.96 21.65 -17.02
C ASN A 555 24.31 20.43 -16.37
N ILE A 556 23.60 20.66 -15.26
CA ILE A 556 22.80 19.64 -14.58
C ILE A 556 21.88 19.03 -15.63
N LEU A 557 22.06 17.74 -15.91
CA LEU A 557 21.28 17.01 -16.90
C LEU A 557 19.79 17.20 -16.62
N SER A 558 19.00 17.44 -17.66
CA SER A 558 17.55 17.35 -17.51
C SER A 558 17.21 15.91 -17.11
N PRO A 559 16.70 15.67 -15.90
CA PRO A 559 16.54 14.33 -15.33
C PRO A 559 15.69 13.43 -16.24
N GLN A 560 15.96 12.12 -16.28
CA GLN A 560 14.96 11.19 -16.81
C GLN A 560 13.79 11.16 -15.84
N LYS A 561 12.65 11.63 -16.35
CA LYS A 561 11.57 12.24 -15.57
C LYS A 561 10.68 11.18 -14.90
N ARG A 562 10.50 11.26 -13.58
CA ARG A 562 9.49 10.49 -12.84
C ARG A 562 8.26 11.34 -12.52
N GLY A 563 7.10 10.74 -12.73
CA GLY A 563 5.88 11.16 -12.05
C GLY A 563 5.26 12.49 -12.49
N TRP A 564 4.07 12.67 -11.94
CA TRP A 564 3.10 13.74 -12.17
C TRP A 564 3.59 15.16 -11.83
N SER A 565 4.57 15.29 -10.93
CA SER A 565 5.17 16.56 -10.47
C SER A 565 6.07 17.27 -11.49
N LEU A 566 6.29 16.68 -12.67
CA LEU A 566 7.25 17.18 -13.68
C LEU A 566 6.62 17.83 -14.92
N LYS A 567 5.31 18.07 -14.95
CA LYS A 567 4.68 18.77 -16.09
C LYS A 567 4.84 20.29 -16.07
N HIS A 568 5.27 20.94 -14.96
CA HIS A 568 5.23 22.42 -14.86
C HIS A 568 6.55 23.15 -14.54
N GLN A 569 7.70 22.47 -14.39
CA GLN A 569 9.00 23.18 -14.29
C GLN A 569 10.01 22.76 -15.38
N PRO A 570 10.37 23.67 -16.31
CA PRO A 570 11.40 23.42 -17.33
C PRO A 570 12.83 23.76 -16.87
N GLN A 571 13.02 24.31 -15.66
CA GLN A 571 14.32 24.75 -15.15
C GLN A 571 14.50 24.35 -13.68
N ILE A 572 15.62 23.71 -13.38
CA ILE A 572 16.09 23.38 -12.02
C ILE A 572 16.96 24.56 -11.54
N GLU A 573 16.80 24.97 -10.28
CA GLU A 573 17.66 25.99 -9.68
C GLU A 573 19.12 25.49 -9.59
N LYS A 574 20.07 26.36 -9.92
CA LYS A 574 21.49 25.97 -9.95
C LYS A 574 21.99 25.70 -8.53
N VAL A 575 22.69 24.58 -8.38
CA VAL A 575 23.40 24.23 -7.14
C VAL A 575 24.39 25.33 -6.77
N LEU A 576 24.40 25.72 -5.50
CA LEU A 576 25.44 26.57 -4.92
C LEU A 576 26.42 25.69 -4.15
N PHE A 577 27.66 26.14 -3.97
CA PHE A 577 28.62 25.43 -3.13
C PHE A 577 29.59 26.38 -2.43
N ALA A 578 30.22 25.89 -1.37
CA ALA A 578 31.23 26.59 -0.60
C ALA A 578 32.42 25.63 -0.37
N GLU A 579 33.64 26.12 -0.52
CA GLU A 579 34.86 25.36 -0.20
C GLU A 579 35.35 25.76 1.20
N MET A 580 35.60 24.79 2.06
CA MET A 580 36.07 25.03 3.44
C MET A 580 37.22 24.07 3.75
N GLY A 581 38.38 24.61 4.11
CA GLY A 581 39.58 23.80 4.34
C GLY A 581 39.94 22.94 3.11
N LYS A 582 39.77 21.63 3.23
CA LYS A 582 39.98 20.66 2.13
C LYS A 582 38.71 20.11 1.50
N GLY A 583 37.54 20.41 2.08
CA GLY A 583 36.26 19.84 1.69
C GLY A 583 35.31 20.85 1.06
N ARG A 584 34.10 20.39 0.76
CA ARG A 584 33.05 21.19 0.11
C ARG A 584 31.68 20.96 0.74
N ILE A 585 30.88 22.02 0.82
CA ILE A 585 29.45 21.94 1.10
C ILE A 585 28.66 22.44 -0.11
N TYR A 586 27.68 21.66 -0.54
CA TYR A 586 26.80 21.94 -1.67
C TYR A 586 25.38 22.23 -1.16
N PHE A 587 24.70 23.20 -1.76
CA PHE A 587 23.30 23.52 -1.52
C PHE A 587 22.48 23.17 -2.77
N ALA A 588 21.70 22.11 -2.64
CA ALA A 588 20.92 21.45 -3.67
C ALA A 588 19.45 21.84 -3.58
N HIS A 589 18.87 22.29 -4.69
CA HIS A 589 17.48 22.74 -4.79
C HIS A 589 16.56 21.63 -5.35
N PHE A 590 16.83 20.39 -4.96
CA PHE A 590 16.11 19.18 -5.36
C PHE A 590 16.11 18.17 -4.23
N ASP A 591 14.99 17.46 -4.07
CA ASP A 591 14.80 16.37 -3.12
C ASP A 591 15.28 15.06 -3.77
N ILE A 592 16.34 14.47 -3.21
CA ILE A 592 17.02 13.31 -3.78
C ILE A 592 17.19 12.15 -2.79
N ARG A 593 17.05 12.36 -1.48
CA ARG A 593 17.10 11.27 -0.48
C ARG A 593 16.14 10.13 -0.78
N HIS A 594 14.90 10.44 -1.17
CA HIS A 594 13.87 9.43 -1.44
C HIS A 594 14.22 8.52 -2.63
N ALA A 595 15.02 9.02 -3.57
CA ALA A 595 15.55 8.25 -4.69
C ALA A 595 16.71 7.31 -4.30
N PHE A 596 17.44 7.61 -3.23
CA PHE A 596 18.48 6.73 -2.68
C PHE A 596 17.94 5.66 -1.75
N MET A 597 17.07 6.07 -0.82
CA MET A 597 16.57 5.16 0.22
C MET A 597 15.67 4.06 -0.35
N GLN A 598 15.16 4.23 -1.57
CA GLN A 598 14.13 3.37 -2.18
C GLN A 598 12.90 3.19 -1.25
N THR A 599 12.69 4.13 -0.33
CA THR A 599 11.60 4.09 0.64
C THR A 599 10.26 4.24 -0.07
N THR A 600 9.28 3.49 0.40
CA THR A 600 7.92 3.40 -0.16
C THR A 600 7.08 4.67 0.02
N SER A 601 7.66 5.80 0.42
CA SER A 601 7.04 7.13 0.48
C SER A 601 6.86 7.77 -0.91
N TRP A 602 6.45 6.96 -1.89
CA TRP A 602 5.91 7.31 -3.22
C TRP A 602 6.61 8.41 -4.03
N GLN A 603 7.89 8.66 -3.76
CA GLN A 603 8.75 9.64 -4.44
C GLN A 603 8.04 10.95 -4.75
N ILE A 604 7.44 11.50 -3.69
CA ILE A 604 6.69 12.74 -3.68
C ILE A 604 7.42 13.92 -4.35
N HIS A 605 8.76 13.85 -4.50
CA HIS A 605 9.56 14.73 -5.38
C HIS A 605 10.58 14.02 -6.31
N GLY A 606 10.10 13.36 -7.37
CA GLY A 606 10.53 13.68 -8.75
C GLY A 606 11.78 13.04 -9.39
N TYR A 607 12.68 12.36 -8.67
CA TYR A 607 13.92 11.80 -9.27
C TYR A 607 14.05 10.28 -9.14
N ASN A 608 14.42 9.59 -10.23
CA ASN A 608 14.70 8.15 -10.20
C ASN A 608 16.14 7.85 -9.73
N HIS A 609 16.38 6.68 -9.12
CA HIS A 609 17.70 6.30 -8.59
C HIS A 609 18.88 6.50 -9.58
N GLN A 610 18.72 6.10 -10.85
CA GLN A 610 19.76 6.24 -11.88
C GLN A 610 20.00 7.71 -12.23
N THR A 611 18.93 8.49 -12.41
CA THR A 611 19.01 9.94 -12.62
C THR A 611 19.58 10.68 -11.42
N THR A 612 19.27 10.26 -10.20
CA THR A 612 19.83 10.87 -8.98
C THR A 612 21.32 10.59 -8.87
N LYS A 613 21.75 9.37 -9.24
CA LYS A 613 23.16 9.02 -9.37
C LYS A 613 23.84 9.89 -10.43
N GLU A 614 23.26 10.03 -11.62
CA GLU A 614 23.76 10.93 -12.69
C GLU A 614 23.85 12.40 -12.23
N LEU A 615 22.85 12.86 -11.46
CA LEU A 615 22.81 14.20 -10.88
C LEU A 615 23.99 14.43 -9.92
N LEU A 616 24.28 13.44 -9.06
CA LEU A 616 25.38 13.51 -8.10
C LEU A 616 26.76 13.27 -8.72
N ASP A 617 26.89 12.36 -9.68
CA ASP A 617 28.07 12.28 -10.54
C ASP A 617 28.33 13.66 -11.17
N THR A 618 27.28 14.35 -11.65
CA THR A 618 27.40 15.71 -12.22
C THR A 618 27.77 16.80 -11.20
N ILE A 619 27.34 16.69 -9.94
CA ILE A 619 27.65 17.65 -8.86
C ILE A 619 29.07 17.44 -8.31
N LEU A 620 29.51 16.18 -8.23
CA LEU A 620 30.75 15.80 -7.55
C LEU A 620 31.95 15.69 -8.49
N MET A 621 31.78 15.24 -9.75
CA MET A 621 32.91 14.96 -10.65
C MET A 621 33.53 16.19 -11.33
N VAL A 622 32.91 17.38 -11.25
CA VAL A 622 33.38 18.57 -11.98
C VAL A 622 34.71 19.13 -11.45
N HIS A 623 35.16 18.68 -10.26
CA HIS A 623 36.37 19.18 -9.60
C HIS A 623 37.45 18.13 -9.26
N GLU A 624 37.39 16.93 -9.85
CA GLU A 624 38.53 15.98 -9.84
C GLU A 624 39.51 16.20 -11.02
N SER A 625 39.31 17.25 -11.82
CA SER A 625 40.06 17.53 -13.06
C SER A 625 40.94 18.80 -13.00
N SER A 626 41.25 19.30 -11.81
CA SER A 626 42.04 20.53 -11.56
C SER A 626 43.16 20.32 -10.56
#